data_AF-A0A7W0QX23-F1
#
_entry.id   AF-A0A7W0QX23-F1
#
_cell.length_a   1.000
_cell.length_b   1.000
_cell.length_c   1.000
_cell.angle_alpha   90.00
_cell.angle_beta   90.00
_cell.angle_gamma   90.00
#
_symmetry.space_group_name_H-M   'P 1'
#
loop_
_entity.id
_entity.type
_entity.pdbx_description
1 polymer ?
#
loop_
_entity_poly.entity_id
_entity_poly.type
_entity_poly.pdbx_seq_one_letter_code
_entity_poly.pdbx_strand_id
1 'polypeptide(L)'
;DILRRVTGADPIVDRSARTATAPTSGGVAGLAAVANALAEAGHEVEDLSLRQPTLDEVFLTLTGLPMDADTDPDSDSDLRRTPQEANR
;
A
#
# COMPACT_ATOMS: atom_id res chain seq x y z
N ASP A 1 11.43 10.23 6.43
CA ASP A 1 11.25 11.48 7.20
C ASP A 1 10.16 12.38 6.61
N ILE A 2 10.24 12.72 5.32
CA ILE A 2 9.28 13.60 4.62
C ILE A 2 7.82 13.17 4.81
N LEU A 3 7.50 11.90 4.56
CA LEU A 3 6.15 11.36 4.75
C LEU A 3 5.61 11.63 6.17
N ARG A 4 6.37 11.26 7.21
CA ARG A 4 5.99 11.49 8.61
C ARG A 4 5.73 12.96 8.91
N ARG A 5 6.56 13.86 8.38
CA ARG A 5 6.40 15.31 8.58
C ARG A 5 5.13 15.85 7.91
N VAL A 6 4.79 15.35 6.72
CA VAL A 6 3.64 15.86 5.95
C VAL A 6 2.32 15.21 6.40
N THR A 7 2.31 13.91 6.68
CA THR A 7 1.09 13.17 7.05
C THR A 7 0.85 13.11 8.55
N GLY A 8 1.88 13.34 9.37
CA GLY A 8 1.83 13.18 10.82
C GLY A 8 1.87 11.72 11.29
N ALA A 9 2.03 10.76 10.39
CA ALA A 9 2.04 9.33 10.69
C ALA A 9 3.34 8.66 10.24
N ASP A 10 3.81 7.68 11.00
CA ASP A 10 4.97 6.89 10.60
C ASP A 10 4.64 6.07 9.35
N PRO A 11 5.42 6.20 8.25
CA PRO A 11 5.18 5.43 7.06
C PRO A 11 5.58 3.97 7.27
N ILE A 12 4.77 3.07 6.74
CA ILE A 12 5.12 1.67 6.51
C ILE A 12 5.98 1.63 5.25
N VAL A 13 7.14 0.98 5.34
CA VAL A 13 8.10 0.90 4.23
C VAL A 13 8.28 -0.55 3.84
N ASP A 14 7.97 -0.86 2.58
CA ASP A 14 8.35 -2.11 1.95
C ASP A 14 9.57 -1.87 1.05
N ARG A 15 10.71 -2.45 1.45
CA ARG A 15 11.97 -2.32 0.71
C ARG A 15 12.01 -3.22 -0.52
N SER A 16 11.27 -4.32 -0.54
CA SER A 16 11.22 -5.26 -1.64
C SER A 16 10.42 -4.66 -2.80
N ALA A 17 9.24 -4.11 -2.52
CA ALA A 17 8.44 -3.38 -3.52
C ALA A 17 8.94 -1.95 -3.80
N ARG A 18 9.88 -1.42 -2.98
CA ARG A 18 10.35 -0.03 -3.03
C ARG A 18 9.22 0.98 -2.83
N THR A 19 8.28 0.66 -1.95
CA THR A 19 7.10 1.49 -1.66
C THR A 19 7.11 1.99 -0.21
N ALA A 20 6.49 3.15 0.00
CA ALA A 20 6.23 3.68 1.33
C ALA A 20 4.80 4.21 1.40
N THR A 21 4.06 3.80 2.42
CA THR A 21 2.65 4.15 2.59
C THR A 21 2.43 4.74 3.97
N ALA A 22 1.70 5.85 4.05
CA ALA A 22 1.31 6.48 5.32
C ALA A 22 -0.16 6.92 5.25
N PRO A 23 -0.93 6.76 6.34
CA PRO A 23 -2.28 7.28 6.40
C PRO A 23 -2.26 8.81 6.33
N THR A 24 -3.26 9.39 5.68
CA THR A 24 -3.42 10.84 5.56
C THR A 24 -4.89 11.23 5.64
N SER A 25 -5.18 12.33 6.36
CA SER A 25 -6.49 12.97 6.39
C SER A 25 -6.65 14.08 5.36
N GLY A 26 -5.56 14.43 4.65
CA GLY A 26 -5.52 15.57 3.72
C GLY A 26 -6.05 15.28 2.32
N GLY A 27 -6.39 14.03 2.00
CA GLY A 27 -6.82 13.62 0.66
C GLY A 27 -5.86 14.12 -0.44
N VAL A 28 -6.41 14.65 -1.53
CA VAL A 28 -5.64 15.18 -2.67
C VAL A 28 -4.71 16.33 -2.29
N ALA A 29 -5.11 17.19 -1.35
CA ALA A 29 -4.25 18.28 -0.86
C ALA A 29 -3.03 17.72 -0.10
N GLY A 30 -3.22 16.64 0.66
CA GLY A 30 -2.13 15.91 1.30
C GLY A 30 -1.17 15.29 0.29
N LEU A 31 -1.71 14.68 -0.79
CA LEU A 31 -0.90 14.13 -1.88
C LEU A 31 -0.01 15.20 -2.52
N ALA A 32 -0.59 16.36 -2.84
CA ALA A 32 0.15 17.49 -3.41
C ALA A 32 1.25 18.02 -2.46
N ALA A 33 0.96 18.08 -1.16
CA ALA A 33 1.95 18.48 -0.16
C ALA A 33 3.13 17.50 -0.08
N VAL A 34 2.88 16.20 -0.19
CA VAL A 34 3.94 15.18 -0.25
C VAL A 34 4.77 15.33 -1.51
N ALA A 35 4.13 15.48 -2.68
CA ALA A 35 4.82 15.67 -3.95
C ALA A 35 5.75 16.88 -3.92
N ASN A 36 5.27 18.02 -3.42
CA ASN A 36 6.07 19.24 -3.29
C ASN A 36 7.26 19.04 -2.34
N ALA A 37 7.03 18.43 -1.17
CA ALA A 37 8.09 18.20 -0.20
C ALA A 37 9.18 17.22 -0.70
N LEU A 38 8.81 16.24 -1.53
CA LEU A 38 9.77 15.35 -2.19
C LEU A 38 10.58 16.08 -3.25
N ALA A 39 9.92 16.91 -4.08
CA ALA A 39 10.58 17.71 -5.11
C ALA A 39 11.57 18.73 -4.50
N GLU A 40 11.18 19.42 -3.43
CA GLU A 40 12.06 20.35 -2.70
C GLU A 40 13.30 19.66 -2.11
N ALA A 41 13.17 18.38 -1.74
CA ALA A 41 14.28 17.56 -1.24
C ALA A 41 15.10 16.90 -2.36
N GLY A 42 14.71 17.06 -3.64
CA GLY A 42 15.38 16.45 -4.78
C GLY A 42 15.15 14.93 -4.91
N HIS A 43 14.07 14.40 -4.34
CA HIS A 43 13.71 12.99 -4.47
C HIS A 43 12.76 12.78 -5.65
N GLU A 44 13.20 12.00 -6.63
CA GLU A 44 12.35 11.53 -7.72
C GLU A 44 11.51 10.34 -7.24
N VAL A 45 10.25 10.28 -7.68
CA VAL A 45 9.32 9.18 -7.42
C VAL A 45 8.79 8.63 -8.73
N GLU A 46 8.72 7.30 -8.83
CA GLU A 46 8.17 6.60 -10.00
C GLU A 46 6.65 6.74 -10.07
N ASP A 47 5.96 6.62 -8.92
CA ASP A 47 4.51 6.78 -8.78
C ASP A 47 4.14 7.41 -7.43
N LEU A 48 3.01 8.11 -7.38
CA LEU A 48 2.45 8.69 -6.18
C LEU A 48 0.92 8.66 -6.24
N SER A 49 0.30 7.87 -5.37
CA SER A 49 -1.14 7.61 -5.42
C SER A 49 -1.82 7.73 -4.05
N LEU A 50 -3.14 7.96 -4.08
CA LEU A 50 -4.03 7.83 -2.93
C LEU A 50 -4.86 6.57 -3.09
N ARG A 51 -4.97 5.78 -2.03
CA ARG A 51 -5.88 4.64 -1.96
C ARG A 51 -6.85 4.81 -0.82
N GLN A 52 -8.08 4.37 -1.06
CA GLN A 52 -9.07 4.24 0.00
C GLN A 52 -8.79 2.92 0.75
N PRO A 53 -8.69 2.93 2.08
CA PRO A 53 -8.52 1.70 2.83
C PRO A 53 -9.75 0.81 2.68
N THR A 54 -9.54 -0.50 2.64
CA THR A 54 -10.60 -1.51 2.63
C THR A 54 -11.27 -1.57 4.00
N LEU A 55 -12.45 -2.20 4.07
CA LEU A 55 -13.14 -2.38 5.35
C LEU A 55 -12.32 -3.27 6.31
N ASP A 56 -11.65 -4.29 5.79
CA ASP A 56 -10.79 -5.16 6.60
C ASP A 56 -9.60 -4.39 7.19
N GLU A 57 -8.96 -3.52 6.40
CA GLU A 57 -7.88 -2.65 6.87
C GLU A 57 -8.32 -1.73 8.01
N VAL A 58 -9.51 -1.14 7.88
CA VAL A 58 -10.09 -0.31 8.95
C VAL A 58 -10.46 -1.17 10.16
N PHE A 59 -11.05 -2.35 9.95
CA PHE A 59 -11.43 -3.26 11.03
C PHE A 59 -10.21 -3.72 11.83
N LEU A 60 -9.14 -4.16 11.17
CA LEU A 60 -7.90 -4.57 11.83
C LEU A 60 -7.22 -3.40 12.55
N THR A 61 -7.18 -2.21 11.92
CA THR A 61 -6.66 -1.01 12.58
C THR A 61 -7.46 -0.63 13.83
N LEU A 62 -8.79 -0.77 13.80
CA LEU A 62 -9.67 -0.51 14.94
C LEU A 62 -9.60 -1.59 16.03
N THR A 63 -9.28 -2.83 15.66
CA THR A 63 -9.22 -3.97 16.59
C THR A 63 -7.81 -4.29 17.10
N GLY A 64 -6.79 -3.57 16.64
CA GLY A 64 -5.41 -3.68 17.12
C GLY A 64 -4.61 -4.83 16.50
N LEU A 65 -5.03 -5.35 15.34
CA LEU A 65 -4.28 -6.33 14.57
C LEU A 65 -3.46 -5.60 13.49
N PRO A 66 -2.14 -5.79 13.42
CA PRO A 66 -1.33 -5.17 12.37
C PRO A 66 -1.71 -5.71 11.00
N MET A 67 -1.90 -4.81 10.05
CA MET A 67 -2.00 -5.12 8.62
C MET A 67 -0.59 -5.46 8.11
N ASP A 68 -0.31 -6.74 7.86
CA ASP A 68 0.87 -7.13 7.08
C ASP A 68 0.59 -6.77 5.61
N ALA A 69 1.37 -5.84 5.06
CA ALA A 69 1.12 -5.19 3.78
C ALA A 69 1.38 -6.07 2.52
N ASP A 70 1.42 -7.39 2.67
CA ASP A 70 1.88 -8.34 1.64
C ASP A 70 0.81 -9.34 1.15
N THR A 71 -0.48 -9.13 1.46
CA THR A 71 -1.54 -9.97 0.87
C THR A 71 -2.16 -9.26 -0.31
N ASP A 72 -1.67 -9.58 -1.51
CA ASP A 72 -2.42 -9.40 -2.76
C ASP A 72 -3.62 -10.37 -2.76
N PRO A 73 -4.87 -9.89 -2.66
CA PRO A 73 -6.05 -10.77 -2.61
C PRO A 73 -6.39 -11.39 -3.98
N ASP A 74 -5.67 -11.06 -5.06
CA ASP A 74 -5.94 -11.53 -6.42
C ASP A 74 -4.98 -12.65 -6.91
N SER A 75 -4.11 -13.20 -6.06
CA SER A 75 -3.31 -14.40 -6.39
C SER A 75 -4.10 -15.70 -6.18
N ASP A 76 -5.25 -15.85 -6.85
CA ASP A 76 -5.94 -17.13 -7.04
C ASP A 76 -5.95 -17.52 -8.53
N SER A 77 -4.78 -17.67 -9.13
CA SER A 77 -4.64 -18.07 -10.54
C SER A 77 -3.96 -19.43 -10.77
N ASP A 78 -3.79 -20.29 -9.76
CA ASP A 78 -3.01 -21.54 -9.92
C ASP A 78 -3.65 -22.83 -9.39
N LEU A 79 -4.97 -22.99 -9.52
CA LEU A 79 -5.67 -24.27 -9.26
C LEU A 79 -6.37 -24.91 -10.48
N ARG A 80 -6.04 -24.53 -11.72
CA ARG A 80 -6.63 -25.16 -12.92
C ARG A 80 -5.64 -25.58 -14.01
N ARG A 81 -4.61 -26.36 -13.66
CA ARG A 81 -3.91 -27.22 -14.63
C ARG A 81 -4.09 -28.69 -14.25
N THR A 82 -4.67 -29.46 -15.18
CA THR A 82 -5.25 -30.82 -15.10
C THR A 82 -4.20 -31.94 -15.02
N PRO A 83 -4.61 -33.22 -14.84
CA PRO A 83 -4.82 -34.04 -16.04
C PRO A 83 -6.08 -34.92 -16.01
N GLN A 84 -6.80 -34.89 -17.13
CA GLN A 84 -7.75 -35.93 -17.53
C GLN A 84 -6.94 -37.20 -17.89
N GLU A 85 -6.77 -38.11 -16.95
CA GLU A 85 -6.30 -39.47 -17.26
C GLU A 85 -7.41 -40.48 -17.00
N ALA A 86 -7.93 -40.99 -18.13
CA ALA A 86 -8.29 -42.38 -18.34
C ALA A 86 -9.01 -43.10 -17.19
N ASN A 87 -10.33 -42.87 -17.08
CA ASN A 87 -11.17 -43.91 -16.51
C ASN A 87 -11.49 -44.93 -17.60
N ARG A 88 -10.94 -46.12 -17.38
CA ARG A 88 -11.01 -47.33 -18.19
C ARG A 88 -12.41 -47.95 -18.16
#